data_AF-A0A351A1B5-F1
#
_entry.id   AF-A0A351A1B5-F1
#
_cell.length_a   1.000
_cell.length_b   1.000
_cell.length_c   1.000
_cell.angle_alpha   90.00
_cell.angle_beta   90.00
_cell.angle_gamma   90.00
#
_symmetry.space_group_name_H-M   'P 1'
#
loop_
_entity.id
_entity.type
_entity.pdbx_description
1 polymer ?
#
loop_
_entity_poly.entity_id
_entity_poly.type
_entity_poly.pdbx_seq_one_letter_code
_entity_poly.pdbx_strand_id
1 'polypeptide(L)'
;MSRNDRAVRVLGGYIWPIEAVADRPEIALSRWRLYEISATWSEVPTLHLVGWASETAQGQVSSPVRHVDPASRCCVTRSGRRYGLIGAPGHCDDAAFVWGVWKQLNGAEQERDLTDVLWLLLFEGASGQ
;
A
#
# COMPACT_ATOMS: atom_id res chain seq x y z
N MET A 1 -4.59 20.22 22.14
CA MET A 1 -5.59 19.28 21.58
C MET A 1 -4.89 17.95 21.36
N SER A 2 -5.16 16.98 22.23
CA SER A 2 -4.41 15.74 22.36
C SER A 2 -4.66 14.84 21.14
N ARG A 3 -3.58 14.51 20.42
CA ARG A 3 -3.62 13.54 19.31
C ARG A 3 -3.76 12.18 19.98
N ASN A 4 -4.96 11.61 19.89
CA ASN A 4 -5.30 10.35 20.51
C ASN A 4 -4.36 9.25 19.97
N ASP A 5 -3.38 8.87 20.79
CA ASP A 5 -2.55 7.68 20.63
C ASP A 5 -3.46 6.47 20.63
N ARG A 6 -3.92 6.05 19.45
CA ARG A 6 -4.37 4.67 19.26
C ARG A 6 -3.12 3.80 19.32
N ALA A 7 -2.73 3.45 20.53
CA ALA A 7 -1.80 2.36 20.80
C ALA A 7 -2.41 1.10 20.18
N VAL A 8 -1.98 0.78 18.96
CA VAL A 8 -2.29 -0.48 18.29
C VAL A 8 -1.67 -1.57 19.15
N ARG A 9 -2.50 -2.28 19.91
CA ARG A 9 -2.04 -3.48 20.63
C ARG A 9 -1.80 -4.58 19.61
N VAL A 10 -0.55 -4.72 19.20
CA VAL A 10 -0.06 -5.85 18.40
C VAL A 10 -0.08 -7.08 19.31
N LEU A 11 -1.19 -7.83 19.28
CA LEU A 11 -1.30 -9.11 19.95
C LEU A 11 -0.82 -10.20 18.98
N GLY A 12 0.43 -10.62 19.14
CA GLY A 12 0.97 -11.85 18.55
C GLY A 12 1.52 -11.72 17.13
N GLY A 13 2.82 -11.40 17.03
CA GLY A 13 3.68 -11.80 15.90
C GLY A 13 3.59 -10.98 14.60
N TYR A 14 4.74 -10.41 14.20
CA TYR A 14 5.17 -10.11 12.83
C TYR A 14 4.52 -8.96 12.02
N ILE A 15 3.69 -8.11 12.62
CA ILE A 15 3.33 -6.83 12.02
C ILE A 15 3.69 -5.68 12.95
N TRP A 16 4.36 -4.66 12.41
CA TRP A 16 4.82 -3.50 13.17
C TRP A 16 4.36 -2.20 12.52
N PRO A 17 4.24 -1.12 13.32
CA PRO A 17 3.95 0.20 12.78
C PRO A 17 4.99 0.59 11.73
N ILE A 18 4.48 1.12 10.64
CA ILE A 18 5.32 1.73 9.62
C ILE A 18 5.89 3.05 10.17
N GLU A 19 7.15 3.37 9.83
CA GLU A 19 7.82 4.59 10.27
C GLU A 19 7.05 5.86 9.85
N ALA A 20 7.30 6.99 10.51
CA ALA A 20 6.65 8.24 10.12
C ALA A 20 7.06 8.68 8.71
N VAL A 21 6.19 9.43 8.03
CA VAL A 21 6.50 9.99 6.70
C VAL A 21 7.66 10.99 6.77
N ALA A 22 7.84 11.68 7.90
CA ALA A 22 8.98 12.58 8.09
C ALA A 22 10.33 11.85 8.08
N ASP A 23 10.39 10.64 8.64
CA ASP A 23 11.62 9.84 8.71
C ASP A 23 11.87 9.09 7.39
N ARG A 24 10.78 8.62 6.76
CA ARG A 24 10.83 7.96 5.45
C ARG A 24 9.69 8.42 4.55
N PRO A 25 9.92 9.46 3.72
CA PRO A 25 8.89 10.03 2.85
C PRO A 25 8.65 9.20 1.59
N GLU A 26 9.62 8.40 1.18
CA GLU A 26 9.59 7.59 -0.05
C GLU A 26 9.94 6.12 0.23
N ILE A 27 9.30 5.21 -0.49
CA ILE A 27 9.54 3.77 -0.45
C ILE A 27 9.59 3.22 -1.87
N ALA A 28 10.61 2.44 -2.20
CA ALA A 28 10.66 1.62 -3.40
C ALA A 28 9.96 0.28 -3.15
N LEU A 29 8.82 0.08 -3.80
CA LEU A 29 7.99 -1.10 -3.67
C LEU A 29 8.16 -2.01 -4.89
N SER A 30 8.69 -3.22 -4.68
CA SER A 30 8.81 -4.26 -5.71
C SER A 30 7.82 -5.38 -5.46
N ARG A 31 7.59 -6.24 -6.47
CA ARG A 31 6.59 -7.34 -6.41
C ARG A 31 5.27 -6.82 -5.84
N TRP A 32 4.83 -5.71 -6.41
CA TRP A 32 3.75 -4.92 -5.87
C TRP A 32 2.41 -5.36 -6.44
N ARG A 33 1.35 -5.07 -5.68
CA ARG A 33 -0.06 -5.29 -6.00
C ARG A 33 -0.87 -4.07 -5.56
N LEU A 34 -1.99 -3.85 -6.22
CA LEU A 34 -2.98 -2.85 -5.85
C LEU A 34 -4.30 -3.56 -5.53
N TYR A 35 -4.80 -3.36 -4.32
CA TYR A 35 -6.11 -3.87 -3.91
C TYR A 35 -7.07 -2.73 -3.61
N GLU A 36 -8.27 -2.81 -4.16
CA GLU A 36 -9.42 -2.05 -3.72
C GLU A 36 -10.13 -2.84 -2.62
N ILE A 37 -10.47 -2.16 -1.52
CA ILE A 37 -11.24 -2.76 -0.43
C ILE A 37 -12.44 -1.89 -0.06
N SER A 38 -13.52 -2.55 0.34
CA SER A 38 -14.63 -1.95 1.06
C SER A 38 -14.47 -2.29 2.54
N ALA A 39 -14.52 -1.30 3.41
CA ALA A 39 -14.39 -1.48 4.84
C ALA A 39 -15.45 -0.68 5.59
N THR A 40 -15.88 -1.19 6.75
CA THR A 40 -16.96 -0.58 7.54
C THR A 40 -16.66 0.84 8.04
N TRP A 41 -15.39 1.23 8.09
CA TRP A 41 -14.94 2.57 8.48
C TRP A 41 -14.83 3.56 7.31
N SER A 42 -15.16 3.16 6.08
CA SER A 42 -15.12 4.02 4.90
C SER A 42 -16.39 3.85 4.07
N GLU A 43 -17.07 4.97 3.77
CA GLU A 43 -18.25 4.97 2.90
C GLU A 43 -17.91 4.69 1.43
N VAL A 44 -16.66 4.95 1.04
CA VAL A 44 -16.14 4.71 -0.31
C VAL A 44 -15.05 3.64 -0.29
N PRO A 45 -14.89 2.84 -1.36
CA PRO A 45 -13.77 1.93 -1.49
C PRO A 45 -12.44 2.67 -1.42
N THR A 46 -11.41 2.01 -0.87
CA THR A 46 -10.06 2.56 -0.76
C THR A 46 -9.04 1.65 -1.42
N LEU A 47 -8.04 2.26 -2.05
CA LEU A 47 -6.98 1.56 -2.76
C LEU A 47 -5.73 1.44 -1.88
N HIS A 48 -5.17 0.24 -1.77
CA HIS A 48 -3.99 -0.04 -0.96
C HIS A 48 -2.93 -0.74 -1.78
N LEU A 49 -1.69 -0.26 -1.68
CA LEU A 49 -0.52 -0.92 -2.24
C LEU A 49 -0.01 -1.97 -1.26
N VAL A 50 0.38 -3.12 -1.82
CA VAL A 50 0.96 -4.24 -1.09
C VAL A 50 2.20 -4.70 -1.84
N GLY A 51 3.33 -4.88 -1.16
CA GLY A 51 4.54 -5.37 -1.83
C GLY A 51 5.76 -5.43 -0.91
N TRP A 52 6.91 -5.68 -1.52
CA TRP A 52 8.19 -5.72 -0.83
C TRP A 52 8.84 -4.34 -0.81
N ALA A 53 9.01 -3.78 0.39
CA ALA A 53 9.75 -2.53 0.60
C ALA A 53 11.24 -2.86 0.68
N SER A 54 12.00 -2.38 -0.30
CA SER A 54 13.39 -2.82 -0.48
C SER A 54 14.33 -2.25 0.59
N GLU A 55 14.04 -1.05 1.06
CA GLU A 55 14.83 -0.32 2.05
C GLU A 55 14.69 -0.89 3.46
N THR A 56 13.53 -1.48 3.78
CA THR A 56 13.24 -2.11 5.07
C THR A 56 13.31 -3.63 5.03
N ALA A 57 13.46 -4.22 3.85
CA ALA A 57 13.49 -5.65 3.62
C ALA A 57 12.29 -6.37 4.29
N GLN A 58 11.08 -5.88 4.01
CA GLN A 58 9.85 -6.45 4.57
C GLN A 58 8.64 -6.28 3.64
N GLY A 59 7.62 -7.13 3.87
CA GLY A 59 6.28 -6.91 3.33
C GLY A 59 5.63 -5.66 3.91
N GLN A 60 4.98 -4.86 3.07
CA GLN A 60 4.38 -3.59 3.50
C GLN A 60 3.03 -3.36 2.85
N VAL A 61 2.12 -2.75 3.61
CA VAL A 61 0.79 -2.30 3.17
C VAL A 61 0.71 -0.79 3.33
N SER A 62 0.29 -0.08 2.28
CA SER A 62 0.20 1.37 2.32
C SER A 62 -1.08 1.85 3.03
N SER A 63 -1.10 3.14 3.42
CA SER A 63 -2.38 3.84 3.61
C SER A 63 -3.08 4.06 2.25
N PRO A 64 -4.36 4.48 2.22
CA PRO A 64 -5.10 4.62 0.96
C PRO A 64 -4.36 5.48 -0.06
N VAL A 65 -4.25 5.00 -1.30
CA VAL A 65 -3.73 5.76 -2.43
C VAL A 65 -4.67 6.93 -2.70
N ARG A 66 -4.11 8.13 -2.85
CA ARG A 66 -4.84 9.34 -3.22
C ARG A 66 -4.56 9.76 -4.66
N HIS A 67 -3.32 9.63 -5.10
CA HIS A 67 -2.91 10.07 -6.43
C HIS A 67 -1.97 9.02 -7.03
N VAL A 68 -2.15 8.76 -8.31
CA VAL A 68 -1.20 8.00 -9.13
C VAL A 68 -0.53 9.00 -10.06
N ASP A 69 0.79 8.95 -10.12
CA ASP A 69 1.63 9.76 -11.00
C ASP A 69 2.31 8.82 -12.01
N PRO A 70 1.75 8.68 -13.23
CA PRO A 70 2.31 7.84 -14.28
C PRO A 70 3.71 8.27 -14.74
N ALA A 71 4.01 9.58 -14.73
CA ALA A 71 5.27 10.09 -15.22
C ALA A 71 6.44 9.64 -14.34
N SER A 72 6.23 9.65 -13.00
CA SER A 72 7.23 9.16 -12.04
C SER A 72 7.00 7.70 -11.59
N ARG A 73 6.00 7.01 -12.15
CA ARG A 73 5.61 5.63 -11.77
C ARG A 73 5.43 5.47 -10.26
N CYS A 74 4.75 6.45 -9.67
CA CYS A 74 4.65 6.60 -8.23
C CYS A 74 3.20 6.75 -7.79
N CYS A 75 2.87 6.26 -6.60
CA CYS A 75 1.61 6.54 -5.93
C CYS A 75 1.84 7.40 -4.68
N VAL A 76 1.01 8.41 -4.48
CA VAL A 76 0.97 9.21 -3.25
C VAL A 76 -0.22 8.75 -2.41
N THR A 77 0.05 8.45 -1.14
CA THR A 77 -0.96 7.89 -0.23
C THR A 77 -1.51 8.95 0.73
N ARG A 78 -2.56 8.61 1.48
CA ARG A 78 -3.24 9.50 2.44
C ARG A 78 -2.28 10.07 3.49
N SER A 79 -1.28 9.29 3.90
CA SER A 79 -0.25 9.77 4.83
C SER A 79 0.70 10.81 4.21
N GLY A 80 0.69 10.98 2.89
CA GLY A 80 1.64 11.81 2.14
C GLY A 80 2.86 11.02 1.64
N ARG A 81 3.00 9.74 2.02
CA ARG A 81 4.12 8.91 1.54
C ARG A 81 4.01 8.61 0.06
N ARG A 82 5.15 8.71 -0.63
CA ARG A 82 5.36 8.34 -2.03
C ARG A 82 5.85 6.89 -2.12
N TYR A 83 5.23 6.10 -2.98
CA TYR A 83 5.63 4.73 -3.28
C TYR A 83 6.04 4.65 -4.75
N GLY A 84 7.34 4.48 -5.01
CA GLY A 84 7.86 4.22 -6.35
C GLY A 84 7.69 2.73 -6.67
N LEU A 85 6.99 2.43 -7.77
CA LEU A 85 6.70 1.04 -8.15
C LEU A 85 7.80 0.50 -9.06
N ILE A 86 8.56 -0.46 -8.55
CA ILE A 86 9.75 -0.98 -9.21
C ILE A 86 9.44 -2.28 -9.94
N GLY A 87 9.70 -2.28 -11.25
CA GLY A 87 9.52 -3.44 -12.11
C GLY A 87 8.06 -3.85 -12.27
N ALA A 88 7.86 -5.05 -12.83
CA ALA A 88 6.54 -5.63 -13.01
C ALA A 88 5.87 -5.93 -11.66
N PRO A 89 4.53 -5.88 -11.61
CA PRO A 89 3.79 -6.37 -10.46
C PRO A 89 4.08 -7.85 -10.20
N GLY A 90 3.89 -8.31 -8.97
CA GLY A 90 4.21 -9.69 -8.61
C GLY A 90 3.71 -10.06 -7.23
N HIS A 91 3.78 -11.35 -6.91
CA HIS A 91 3.48 -11.84 -5.57
C HIS A 91 4.74 -11.81 -4.69
N CYS A 92 4.52 -11.58 -3.39
CA CYS A 92 5.53 -11.66 -2.35
C CYS A 92 4.87 -12.24 -1.10
N ASP A 93 5.41 -13.34 -0.58
CA ASP A 93 4.80 -14.08 0.53
C ASP A 93 4.72 -13.25 1.81
N ASP A 94 5.78 -12.49 2.13
CA ASP A 94 5.80 -11.59 3.28
C ASP A 94 4.75 -10.47 3.14
N ALA A 95 4.59 -9.91 1.94
CA ALA A 95 3.59 -8.89 1.69
C ALA A 95 2.16 -9.47 1.75
N ALA A 96 1.96 -10.69 1.25
CA ALA A 96 0.68 -11.40 1.33
C ALA A 96 0.31 -11.73 2.79
N PHE A 97 1.29 -12.13 3.60
CA PHE A 97 1.10 -12.34 5.04
C PHE A 97 0.67 -11.04 5.74
N VAL A 98 1.43 -9.96 5.57
CA VAL A 98 1.11 -8.66 6.18
C VAL A 98 -0.26 -8.15 5.72
N TRP A 99 -0.61 -8.34 4.45
CA TRP A 99 -1.91 -7.98 3.91
C TRP A 99 -3.06 -8.77 4.55
N GLY A 100 -2.90 -10.09 4.72
CA GLY A 100 -3.89 -10.92 5.40
C GLY A 100 -4.19 -10.44 6.83
N VAL A 101 -3.14 -10.20 7.62
CA VAL A 101 -3.29 -9.68 9.00
C VAL A 101 -3.87 -8.27 8.99
N TRP A 102 -3.41 -7.40 8.09
CA TRP A 102 -3.91 -6.03 7.97
C TRP A 102 -5.41 -6.00 7.66
N LYS A 103 -5.89 -6.86 6.74
CA LYS A 103 -7.32 -6.96 6.43
C LYS A 103 -8.16 -7.37 7.63
N GLN A 104 -7.71 -8.37 8.40
CA GLN A 104 -8.39 -8.81 9.62
C GLN A 104 -8.49 -7.68 10.65
N LEU A 105 -7.39 -6.95 10.89
CA LEU A 105 -7.38 -5.84 11.84
C LEU A 105 -8.22 -4.63 11.41
N ASN A 106 -8.42 -4.44 10.10
CA ASN A 106 -9.15 -3.31 9.54
C ASN A 106 -10.56 -3.68 9.07
N GLY A 107 -11.03 -4.91 9.29
CA GLY A 107 -12.36 -5.34 8.84
C GLY A 107 -12.56 -5.22 7.33
N ALA A 108 -11.50 -5.43 6.54
CA ALA A 108 -11.53 -5.40 5.09
C ALA A 108 -11.78 -6.82 4.55
N GLU A 109 -13.05 -7.22 4.52
CA GLU A 109 -13.45 -8.60 4.21
C GLU A 109 -13.46 -8.90 2.71
N GLN A 110 -13.73 -7.89 1.89
CA GLN A 110 -13.77 -8.00 0.44
C GLN A 110 -12.67 -7.17 -0.18
N GLU A 111 -12.00 -7.77 -1.16
CA GLU A 111 -10.98 -7.11 -1.96
C GLU A 111 -11.20 -7.37 -3.44
N ARG A 112 -10.81 -6.41 -4.24
CA ARG A 112 -10.69 -6.53 -5.68
C ARG A 112 -9.26 -6.22 -6.07
N ASP A 113 -8.65 -7.13 -6.81
CA ASP A 113 -7.32 -6.90 -7.37
C ASP A 113 -7.42 -5.97 -8.58
N LEU A 114 -6.73 -4.84 -8.51
CA LEU A 114 -6.63 -3.83 -9.57
C LEU A 114 -5.19 -3.64 -10.05
N THR A 115 -4.33 -4.63 -9.80
CA THR A 115 -2.91 -4.59 -10.17
C THR A 115 -2.73 -4.34 -11.66
N ASP A 116 -3.48 -5.03 -12.51
CA ASP A 116 -3.37 -4.88 -13.97
C ASP A 116 -3.82 -3.49 -14.42
N VAL A 117 -4.87 -2.93 -13.81
CA VAL A 117 -5.34 -1.57 -14.12
C VAL A 117 -4.25 -0.54 -13.82
N LEU A 118 -3.58 -0.68 -12.67
CA LEU A 118 -2.46 0.19 -12.31
C LEU A 118 -1.25 -0.01 -13.23
N TRP A 119 -0.93 -1.26 -13.59
CA TRP A 119 0.15 -1.57 -14.52
C TRP A 119 -0.07 -0.91 -15.88
N LEU A 120 -1.26 -1.07 -16.47
CA LEU A 120 -1.63 -0.46 -17.74
C LEU A 120 -1.51 1.06 -17.67
N LEU A 121 -2.02 1.68 -16.60
CA LEU A 121 -1.96 3.13 -16.41
C LEU A 121 -0.52 3.67 -16.35
N LEU A 122 0.37 2.96 -15.67
CA LEU A 122 1.74 3.41 -15.41
C LEU A 122 2.72 3.08 -16.53
N PHE A 123 2.52 1.98 -17.25
CA PHE A 123 3.52 1.43 -18.16
C PHE A 123 3.04 1.27 -19.61
N GLU A 124 1.73 1.24 -19.86
CA GLU A 124 1.20 1.16 -21.23
C GLU A 124 0.58 2.48 -21.71
N GLY A 125 0.01 3.28 -20.79
CA GLY A 125 -0.50 4.62 -21.08
C GLY A 125 0.59 5.68 -21.39
N ALA A 126 1.87 5.35 -21.17
CA ALA A 126 3.01 6.23 -21.45
C ALA A 126 3.59 6.07 -22.88
N SER A 127 3.08 5.11 -23.66
CA SER A 127 3.58 4.81 -25.02
C SER A 127 2.91 5.64 -26.12
N GLY A 128 2.10 6.64 -25.76
CA GLY A 128 1.36 7.48 -26.70
C GLY A 128 1.65 8.98 -26.51
N GLN A 129 2.88 9.41 -26.81
CA GLN A 129 3.21 10.78 -27.24
C GLN A 129 4.37 10.75 -28.25
#